data_AF-A0A7N0TLF2-F1
#
_entry.id   AF-A0A7N0TLF2-F1
#
_cell.length_a   1.000
_cell.length_b   1.000
_cell.length_c   1.000
_cell.angle_alpha   90.00
_cell.angle_beta   90.00
_cell.angle_gamma   90.00
#
_symmetry.space_group_name_H-M   'P 1'
#
loop_
_entity.id
_entity.type
_entity.pdbx_description
1 polymer ?
#
loop_
_entity_poly.entity_id
_entity_poly.type
_entity_poly.pdbx_seq_one_letter_code
_entity_poly.pdbx_strand_id
1 'polypeptide(L)' 'MNCGGGGTCGTCIVEVVDGKDLLNERTNTEMKYLKKKPESWRLACQTIVGNKENAGKVVIQRLPQWKK' A
#
# COMPACT_ATOMS: atom_id res chain seq x y z
N MET A 1 -5.00 15.25 11.50
CA MET A 1 -5.85 15.55 10.33
C MET A 1 -5.47 14.63 9.18
N ASN A 2 -6.42 14.17 8.35
CA ASN A 2 -6.15 13.29 7.20
C ASN A 2 -5.73 14.12 5.97
N CYS A 3 -4.79 13.62 5.16
CA CYS A 3 -4.20 14.38 4.03
C CYS A 3 -4.95 14.27 2.69
N GLY A 4 -6.12 13.65 2.63
CA GLY A 4 -6.91 13.50 1.39
C GLY A 4 -6.23 12.72 0.27
N GLY A 5 -5.15 11.98 0.56
CA GLY A 5 -4.37 11.23 -0.43
C GLY A 5 -2.99 11.83 -0.75
N GLY A 6 -2.63 12.98 -0.17
CA GLY A 6 -1.34 13.65 -0.43
C GLY A 6 -0.09 12.98 0.16
N GLY A 7 -0.20 11.78 0.76
CA GLY A 7 0.96 11.03 1.25
C GLY A 7 1.61 11.55 2.54
N THR A 8 0.98 12.45 3.30
CA THR A 8 1.63 13.10 4.46
C THR A 8 1.08 12.69 5.84
N CYS A 9 0.05 11.85 5.91
CA CYS A 9 -0.56 11.48 7.20
C CYS A 9 -0.34 10.03 7.64
N GLY A 10 0.00 9.10 6.73
CA GLY A 10 0.23 7.69 7.06
C GLY A 10 -1.00 6.94 7.61
N THR A 11 -2.22 7.45 7.44
CA THR A 11 -3.44 6.86 8.05
C THR A 11 -4.17 5.86 7.16
N CYS A 12 -3.76 5.71 5.89
CA CYS A 12 -4.36 4.77 4.93
C CYS A 12 -3.56 3.46 4.78
N ILE A 13 -3.01 2.96 5.89
CA ILE A 13 -2.23 1.72 5.90
C ILE A 13 -3.16 0.53 5.64
N VAL A 14 -2.78 -0.31 4.68
CA VAL A 14 -3.47 -1.54 4.29
C VAL A 14 -2.46 -2.66 4.08
N GLU A 15 -2.92 -3.91 4.09
CA GLU A 15 -2.12 -5.06 3.65
C GLU A 15 -2.62 -5.55 2.28
N VAL A 16 -1.68 -5.74 1.36
CA VAL A 16 -1.90 -6.42 0.08
C VAL A 16 -1.81 -7.91 0.35
N VAL A 17 -2.96 -8.58 0.30
CA VAL A 17 -3.09 -10.03 0.53
C VAL A 17 -2.80 -10.79 -0.76
N ASP A 18 -3.15 -10.22 -1.91
CA ASP A 18 -2.95 -10.81 -3.23
C ASP A 18 -2.82 -9.72 -4.31
N GLY A 19 -2.11 -10.02 -5.41
CA GLY A 19 -1.92 -9.12 -6.56
C GLY A 19 -0.85 -8.03 -6.38
N LYS A 20 0.23 -8.30 -5.62
CA LYS A 20 1.34 -7.33 -5.39
C LYS A 20 2.09 -6.97 -6.68
N ASP A 21 2.19 -7.93 -7.60
CA ASP A 21 2.80 -7.81 -8.93
C ASP A 21 2.07 -6.82 -9.85
N LEU A 22 0.80 -6.52 -9.56
CA LEU A 22 0.01 -5.51 -10.27
C LEU A 22 0.25 -4.09 -9.74
N LEU A 23 1.10 -3.90 -8.74
CA LEU A 23 1.27 -2.62 -8.06
C LEU A 23 2.62 -1.99 -8.40
N ASN A 24 2.67 -0.66 -8.37
CA ASN A 24 3.96 0.03 -8.36
C ASN A 24 4.81 -0.36 -7.15
N GLU A 25 6.12 -0.20 -7.28
CA GLU A 25 7.06 -0.28 -6.15
C GLU A 25 6.70 0.72 -5.05
N ARG A 26 7.18 0.46 -3.83
CA ARG A 26 6.97 1.36 -2.70
C ARG A 26 7.56 2.73 -2.99
N THR A 27 6.78 3.78 -2.78
CA THR A 27 7.28 5.16 -2.89
C THR A 27 8.18 5.52 -1.70
N ASN A 28 8.98 6.58 -1.83
CA ASN A 28 9.80 7.11 -0.73
C ASN A 28 8.96 7.41 0.53
N THR A 29 7.74 7.90 0.34
CA THR A 29 6.76 8.11 1.39
C THR A 29 6.41 6.81 2.10
N GLU A 30 6.10 5.76 1.36
CA GLU A 30 5.83 4.43 1.91
C GLU A 30 7.05 3.87 2.66
N MET A 31 8.26 4.02 2.12
CA MET A 31 9.50 3.58 2.79
C MET A 31 9.68 4.27 4.16
N LYS A 32 9.29 5.54 4.28
CA LYS A 32 9.34 6.28 5.55
C LYS A 32 8.29 5.80 6.55
N TYR A 33 7.03 5.70 6.16
CA TYR A 33 5.93 5.35 7.08
C TYR A 33 5.88 3.86 7.43
N LEU A 34 6.27 2.99 6.51
CA LEU A 34 6.22 1.53 6.66
C LEU A 34 7.59 0.95 7.03
N LYS A 35 8.51 1.78 7.54
CA LYS A 35 9.81 1.34 8.02
C LYS A 35 9.62 0.22 9.06
N LYS A 36 10.28 -0.92 8.86
CA LYS A 36 10.16 -2.14 9.68
C LYS A 36 8.79 -2.84 9.64
N LYS A 37 7.90 -2.49 8.70
CA LYS A 37 6.64 -3.23 8.48
C LYS A 37 6.83 -4.28 7.37
N PRO A 38 6.04 -5.37 7.37
CA PRO A 38 6.08 -6.38 6.31
C PRO A 38 5.95 -5.75 4.93
N GLU A 39 6.57 -6.32 3.90
CA GLU A 39 6.50 -5.79 2.53
C GLU A 39 5.08 -5.74 1.95
N SER A 40 4.19 -6.61 2.44
CA SER A 40 2.78 -6.63 2.03
C SER A 40 2.04 -5.35 2.42
N TRP A 41 2.53 -4.58 3.38
CA TRP A 41 1.85 -3.37 3.82
C TRP A 41 2.06 -2.24 2.81
N ARG A 42 1.04 -1.42 2.59
CA ARG A 42 1.07 -0.26 1.68
C ARG A 42 0.33 0.92 2.27
N LEU A 43 0.65 2.13 1.79
CA LEU A 43 -0.26 3.26 1.91
C LEU A 43 -1.19 3.23 0.71
N ALA A 44 -2.49 3.05 0.94
CA ALA A 44 -3.46 2.92 -0.15
C ALA A 44 -3.42 4.13 -1.10
N CYS A 45 -3.21 5.34 -0.59
CA CYS A 45 -3.13 6.54 -1.42
C CYS A 45 -1.85 6.70 -2.25
N GLN A 46 -0.83 5.87 -2.02
CA GLN A 46 0.43 5.89 -2.78
C GLN A 46 0.60 4.66 -3.66
N THR A 47 -0.42 3.80 -3.69
CA THR A 47 -0.43 2.56 -4.45
C THR A 47 -1.21 2.77 -5.74
N ILE A 48 -0.56 2.52 -6.87
CA ILE A 48 -1.14 2.56 -8.21
C ILE A 48 -1.33 1.12 -8.68
N VAL A 49 -2.52 0.82 -9.19
CA VAL A 49 -2.87 -0.50 -9.73
C VAL A 49 -2.70 -0.48 -11.24
N GLY A 50 -1.93 -1.44 -11.74
CA GLY A 50 -1.65 -1.66 -13.14
C GLY A 50 -0.68 -0.62 -13.75
N ASN A 51 -0.22 -0.93 -14.95
CA ASN A 51 0.65 -0.08 -15.77
C ASN A 51 0.08 0.18 -17.17
N LYS A 52 -1.21 -0.11 -17.38
CA LYS A 52 -1.96 -0.11 -18.67
C LYS A 52 -1.65 -1.29 -19.61
N GLU A 53 -0.67 -2.13 -19.30
CA GLU A 53 -0.30 -3.30 -20.11
C GLU A 53 -0.85 -4.60 -19.52
N ASN A 54 -1.22 -4.59 -18.24
CA ASN A 54 -1.77 -5.74 -17.54
C ASN A 54 -3.08 -5.40 -16.81
N ALA A 55 -3.84 -6.45 -16.49
CA ALA A 55 -5.05 -6.39 -15.68
C ALA A 55 -5.12 -7.62 -14.78
N GLY A 56 -5.78 -7.49 -13.64
CA GLY A 56 -5.94 -8.59 -12.69
C GLY A 56 -6.73 -8.17 -11.46
N LYS A 57 -6.65 -8.98 -10.41
CA LYS A 57 -7.36 -8.77 -9.15
C LYS A 57 -6.36 -8.46 -8.04
N VAL A 58 -6.67 -7.47 -7.22
CA VAL A 58 -5.93 -7.14 -6.00
C VAL A 58 -6.85 -7.40 -4.81
N VAL A 59 -6.35 -8.07 -3.77
CA VAL A 59 -7.07 -8.30 -2.52
C VAL A 59 -6.41 -7.50 -1.42
N ILE A 60 -7.18 -6.62 -0.77
CA ILE A 60 -6.69 -5.70 0.25
C ILE A 60 -7.37 -5.98 1.60
N GLN A 61 -6.57 -6.07 2.65
CA GLN A 61 -7.05 -6.09 4.03
C GLN A 61 -6.88 -4.71 4.68
N ARG A 62 -7.98 -4.15 5.20
CA ARG A 62 -7.96 -2.94 6.04
C ARG A 62 -7.50 -3.29 7.45
N LEU A 63 -6.91 -2.31 8.15
CA LEU A 63 -6.42 -2.45 9.52
C LEU A 63 -5.49 -3.67 9.67
N PRO A 64 -4.36 -3.68 8.95
CA PRO A 64 -3.50 -4.85 8.93
C PRO A 64 -2.95 -5.12 10.33
N GLN A 65 -3.03 -6.39 10.73
CA GLN A 65 -2.58 -6.84 12.04
C GLN A 65 -1.17 -7.41 11.92
N TRP A 66 -0.34 -7.17 12.94
CA TRP A 66 0.92 -7.87 13.04
C TRP A 66 0.64 -9.33 13.36
N LYS A 67 0.78 -10.22 12.38
CA LYS A 67 0.71 -11.65 12.61
C LYS A 67 1.98 -12.04 13.38
N LYS A 68 1.81 -12.44 14.64
CA LYS A 68 2.88 -12.97 15.49
C LYS A 68 3.36 -14.31 14.96
#